data_AF-A0A8B8FWL7-F1
#
_entry.id   AF-A0A8B8FWL7-F1
#
_cell.length_a   1.000
_cell.length_b   1.000
_cell.length_c   1.000
_cell.angle_alpha   90.00
_cell.angle_beta   90.00
_cell.angle_gamma   90.00
#
_symmetry.space_group_name_H-M   'P 1'
#
loop_
_entity.id
_entity.type
_entity.pdbx_description
1 polymer ?
#
loop_
_entity_poly.entity_id
_entity_poly.type
_entity_poly.pdbx_seq_one_letter_code
_entity_poly.pdbx_strand_id
1 'polypeptide(L)'
;MSLTCVDCSSHFAELDAPIKCDSCSGAFHTKCAKLSNTEIKCLSLKNRSLKYFCSTCEQGLKELPELKLLIRKLLVEVEGLKNCPLQRPNDGVCNEFIINEINERNRRAANLICYNVIESDSNQSDVRIAHDRDQMITQLWQHIFKSFYKSLKAQENISW
;
A
#
# COMPACT_ATOMS: atom_id res chain seq x y z
N MET A 1 -19.72 42.65 21.54
CA MET A 1 -18.74 41.70 20.97
C MET A 1 -17.52 42.49 20.57
N SER A 2 -16.36 42.23 21.19
CA SER A 2 -15.11 42.89 20.87
C SER A 2 -14.59 42.38 19.52
N LEU A 3 -14.41 43.26 18.55
CA LEU A 3 -13.79 42.90 17.27
C LEU A 3 -12.28 42.70 17.51
N THR A 4 -11.71 41.63 16.95
CA THR A 4 -10.27 41.32 17.03
C THR A 4 -9.69 41.19 15.64
N CYS A 5 -8.42 41.56 15.50
CA CYS A 5 -7.70 41.43 14.25
C CYS A 5 -7.33 39.96 14.01
N VAL A 6 -7.59 39.44 12.81
CA VAL A 6 -7.30 38.03 12.47
C VAL A 6 -5.79 37.73 12.40
N ASP A 7 -4.96 38.72 12.08
CA ASP A 7 -3.51 38.53 11.91
C ASP A 7 -2.76 38.56 13.25
N CYS A 8 -3.01 39.57 14.10
CA CYS A 8 -2.30 39.72 15.38
C CYS A 8 -3.12 39.31 16.61
N SER A 9 -4.39 38.94 16.45
CA SER A 9 -5.33 38.59 17.53
C SER A 9 -5.61 39.70 18.55
N SER A 10 -5.05 40.90 18.39
CA SER A 10 -5.31 42.05 19.27
C SER A 10 -6.65 42.74 18.96
N HIS A 11 -7.21 43.41 19.97
CA HIS A 11 -8.40 44.24 19.83
C HIS A 11 -8.13 45.53 19.04
N PHE A 12 -9.14 45.99 18.31
CA PHE A 12 -9.12 47.32 17.67
C PHE A 12 -9.28 48.43 18.71
N ALA A 13 -8.55 49.53 18.55
CA ALA A 13 -8.79 50.75 19.31
C ALA A 13 -10.13 51.40 18.91
N GLU A 14 -10.72 52.24 19.76
CA GLU A 14 -12.03 52.87 19.52
C GLU A 14 -12.12 53.66 18.20
N LEU A 15 -10.99 54.16 17.69
CA LEU A 15 -10.91 54.95 16.47
C LEU A 15 -10.41 54.16 15.25
N ASP A 16 -10.04 52.88 15.41
CA ASP A 16 -9.53 52.08 14.29
C ASP A 16 -10.69 51.56 13.43
N ALA A 17 -10.71 51.97 12.16
CA ALA A 17 -11.59 51.39 11.17
C ALA A 17 -10.97 50.07 10.64
N PRO A 18 -11.58 48.91 10.91
CA PRO A 18 -11.04 47.62 10.48
C PRO A 18 -11.11 47.48 8.96
N ILE A 19 -10.01 47.04 8.35
CA ILE A 19 -10.00 46.65 6.94
C ILE A 19 -10.52 45.22 6.83
N LYS A 20 -11.50 45.00 5.95
CA LYS A 20 -12.09 43.68 5.74
C LYS A 20 -11.54 43.02 4.48
N CYS A 21 -11.10 41.77 4.60
CA CYS A 21 -10.73 40.96 3.43
C CYS A 21 -11.97 40.61 2.60
N ASP A 22 -11.91 40.80 1.28
CA ASP A 22 -13.05 40.59 0.38
C ASP A 22 -13.38 39.09 0.15
N SER A 23 -12.51 38.17 0.59
CA SER A 23 -12.75 36.72 0.54
C SER A 23 -13.25 36.17 1.88
N CYS A 24 -12.42 36.18 2.93
CA CYS A 24 -12.80 35.60 4.23
C CYS A 24 -13.62 36.55 5.14
N SER A 25 -13.84 37.81 4.75
CA SER A 25 -14.49 38.84 5.57
C SER A 25 -13.80 39.14 6.92
N GLY A 26 -12.60 38.60 7.16
CA GLY A 26 -11.81 38.84 8.36
C GLY A 26 -11.43 40.32 8.51
N ALA A 27 -11.35 40.77 9.76
CA ALA A 27 -10.98 42.14 10.11
C ALA A 27 -9.48 42.27 10.40
N PHE A 28 -8.85 43.29 9.85
CA PHE A 28 -7.41 43.53 9.95
C PHE A 28 -7.12 44.98 10.34
N HIS A 29 -6.12 45.17 11.20
CA HIS A 29 -5.53 46.50 11.37
C HIS A 29 -4.91 46.95 10.05
N THR A 30 -4.92 48.25 9.80
CA THR A 30 -4.18 48.87 8.70
C THR A 30 -2.73 48.37 8.59
N LYS A 31 -2.02 48.31 9.74
CA LYS A 31 -0.63 47.85 9.81
C LYS A 31 -0.49 46.35 9.49
N CYS A 32 -1.40 45.52 10.00
CA CYS A 32 -1.44 44.08 9.74
C CYS A 32 -1.79 43.77 8.27
N ALA A 33 -2.66 44.59 7.67
CA ALA A 33 -3.00 44.47 6.26
C ALA A 33 -1.86 44.90 5.33
N LYS A 34 -0.84 45.59 5.84
CA LYS A 34 0.33 46.11 5.11
C LYS A 34 -0.07 47.02 3.93
N LEU A 35 -1.14 47.77 4.10
CA LEU A 35 -1.65 48.71 3.10
C LEU A 35 -1.13 50.13 3.36
N SER A 36 -0.84 50.85 2.29
CA SER A 36 -0.54 52.28 2.32
C SER A 36 -1.80 53.11 2.55
N ASN A 37 -1.61 54.36 3.02
CA ASN A 37 -2.72 55.30 3.22
C ASN A 37 -3.50 55.57 1.93
N THR A 38 -2.87 55.51 0.77
CA THR A 38 -3.53 55.68 -0.53
C THR A 38 -4.44 54.49 -0.84
N GLU A 39 -3.96 53.27 -0.62
CA GLU A 39 -4.77 52.05 -0.83
C GLU A 39 -5.97 52.00 0.10
N ILE A 40 -5.80 52.35 1.38
CA ILE A 40 -6.90 52.40 2.35
C ILE A 40 -7.98 53.39 1.91
N LYS A 41 -7.59 54.58 1.44
CA LYS A 41 -8.54 55.56 0.91
C LYS A 41 -9.34 55.00 -0.27
N CYS A 42 -8.68 54.27 -1.17
CA CYS A 42 -9.35 53.58 -2.28
C CYS A 42 -10.30 52.48 -1.79
N LEU A 43 -9.94 51.74 -0.74
CA LEU A 43 -10.76 50.66 -0.17
C LEU A 43 -12.04 51.17 0.54
N SER A 44 -12.02 52.41 1.03
CA SER A 44 -13.17 53.04 1.68
C SER A 44 -14.25 53.53 0.68
N LEU A 45 -13.98 53.49 -0.62
CA LEU A 45 -14.95 53.89 -1.65
C LEU A 45 -16.03 52.82 -1.82
N LYS A 46 -17.32 53.22 -1.82
CA LYS A 46 -18.48 52.30 -1.87
C LYS A 46 -18.54 51.44 -3.13
N ASN A 47 -18.03 51.93 -4.27
CA ASN A 47 -18.03 51.24 -5.55
C ASN A 47 -16.59 51.04 -6.05
N ARG A 48 -15.79 50.29 -5.28
CA ARG A 48 -14.40 50.00 -5.64
C ARG A 48 -14.28 48.77 -6.52
N SER A 49 -13.46 48.87 -7.56
CA SER A 49 -12.96 47.70 -8.32
C SER A 49 -11.78 47.02 -7.63
N LEU A 50 -11.00 47.79 -6.86
CA LEU A 50 -9.88 47.31 -6.08
C LEU A 50 -10.37 46.37 -4.98
N LYS A 51 -9.79 45.17 -4.89
CA LYS A 51 -10.06 44.18 -3.84
C LYS A 51 -8.84 44.02 -2.93
N TYR A 52 -9.10 43.82 -1.64
CA TYR A 52 -8.11 43.46 -0.64
C TYR A 52 -8.31 42.00 -0.24
N PHE A 53 -7.23 41.22 -0.32
CA PHE A 53 -7.17 39.86 0.20
C PHE A 53 -6.09 39.80 1.27
N CYS A 54 -6.37 39.15 2.40
CA CYS A 54 -5.31 38.88 3.38
C CYS A 54 -4.29 37.90 2.79
N SER A 55 -3.11 37.82 3.41
CA SER A 55 -2.01 36.95 2.98
C SER A 55 -2.45 35.50 2.74
N THR A 56 -3.29 34.94 3.62
CA THR A 56 -3.81 33.57 3.48
C THR A 56 -4.71 33.42 2.25
N CYS A 57 -5.65 34.35 2.05
CA CYS A 57 -6.55 34.31 0.89
C CYS A 57 -5.79 34.55 -0.42
N GLU A 58 -4.83 35.48 -0.43
CA GLU A 58 -3.99 35.74 -1.59
C GLU A 58 -3.13 34.52 -1.94
N GLN A 59 -2.54 33.87 -0.94
CA GLN A 59 -1.76 32.65 -1.13
C GLN A 59 -2.63 31.51 -1.68
N GLY A 60 -3.82 31.29 -1.09
CA GLY A 60 -4.76 30.28 -1.59
C GLY A 60 -5.17 30.51 -3.04
N LEU A 61 -5.34 31.76 -3.46
CA LEU A 61 -5.61 32.09 -4.87
C LEU A 61 -4.43 31.79 -5.80
N LYS A 62 -3.18 31.94 -5.33
CA LYS A 62 -1.97 31.60 -6.08
C LYS A 62 -1.77 30.09 -6.24
N GLU A 63 -2.14 29.30 -5.23
CA GLU A 63 -2.01 27.84 -5.22
C GLU A 63 -3.15 27.12 -5.97
N LEU A 64 -4.31 27.77 -6.12
CA LEU A 64 -5.50 27.21 -6.75
C LEU A 64 -5.27 26.60 -8.16
N PRO A 65 -4.52 27.25 -9.07
CA PRO A 65 -4.25 26.71 -10.40
C PRO A 65 -3.44 25.41 -10.38
N GLU A 66 -2.42 25.33 -9.51
CA GLU A 66 -1.58 24.14 -9.36
C GLU A 66 -2.39 22.99 -8.76
N LEU A 67 -3.17 23.26 -7.72
CA LEU A 67 -4.08 22.27 -7.14
C LEU A 67 -5.07 21.72 -8.17
N LYS A 68 -5.65 22.60 -9.00
CA LYS A 68 -6.55 22.20 -10.10
C LYS A 68 -5.83 21.31 -11.13
N LEU A 69 -4.56 21.58 -11.42
CA LEU A 69 -3.75 20.75 -12.31
C LEU A 69 -3.50 19.36 -11.72
N LEU A 70 -3.13 19.29 -10.43
CA LEU A 70 -2.91 18.02 -9.72
C LEU A 70 -4.18 17.18 -9.68
N ILE A 71 -5.34 17.78 -9.38
CA ILE A 71 -6.64 17.09 -9.40
C ILE A 71 -6.92 16.52 -10.80
N ARG A 72 -6.67 17.28 -11.86
CA ARG A 72 -6.86 16.79 -13.24
C ARG A 72 -5.95 15.61 -13.56
N LYS A 73 -4.68 15.66 -13.16
CA LYS A 73 -3.73 14.54 -13.34
C LYS A 73 -4.21 13.29 -12.61
N LEU A 74 -4.56 13.43 -11.34
CA LEU A 74 -5.07 12.32 -10.53
C LEU A 74 -6.35 11.71 -11.12
N LEU A 75 -7.27 12.53 -11.62
CA LEU A 75 -8.48 12.03 -12.28
C LEU A 75 -8.14 11.23 -13.54
N VAL A 76 -7.17 11.66 -14.35
CA VAL A 76 -6.69 10.90 -15.52
C VAL A 76 -6.04 9.59 -15.10
N GLU A 77 -5.22 9.58 -14.05
CA GLU A 77 -4.57 8.37 -13.53
C GLU A 77 -5.61 7.37 -12.98
N VAL A 78 -6.57 7.84 -12.20
CA VAL A 78 -7.67 7.00 -11.68
C VAL A 78 -8.50 6.42 -12.82
N GLU A 79 -8.79 7.22 -13.84
CA GLU A 79 -9.51 6.75 -15.03
C GLU A 79 -8.66 5.73 -15.81
N GLY A 80 -7.35 5.94 -15.92
CA GLY A 80 -6.42 4.97 -16.49
C GLY A 80 -6.37 3.65 -15.72
N LEU A 81 -6.42 3.69 -14.39
CA LEU A 81 -6.47 2.49 -13.54
C LEU A 81 -7.81 1.76 -13.64
N LYS A 82 -8.93 2.49 -13.73
CA LYS A 82 -10.27 1.92 -13.91
C LYS A 82 -10.48 1.34 -15.31
N ASN A 83 -9.91 2.00 -16.31
CA ASN A 83 -10.00 1.63 -17.72
C ASN A 83 -8.82 0.82 -18.21
N CYS A 84 -7.91 0.38 -17.34
CA CYS A 84 -7.24 -0.89 -17.58
C CYS A 84 -8.37 -1.91 -17.64
N PRO A 85 -8.72 -2.45 -18.83
CA PRO A 85 -9.39 -3.73 -18.80
C PRO A 85 -8.43 -4.60 -18.00
N LEU A 86 -8.94 -5.57 -17.24
CA LEU A 86 -8.17 -6.78 -17.04
C LEU A 86 -7.90 -7.31 -18.46
N GLN A 87 -6.89 -6.76 -19.13
CA GLN A 87 -6.21 -7.42 -20.21
C GLN A 87 -5.81 -8.71 -19.51
N ARG A 88 -6.44 -9.80 -19.94
CA ARG A 88 -5.77 -11.06 -19.99
C ARG A 88 -4.80 -10.94 -21.18
N PRO A 89 -3.54 -10.52 -21.03
CA PRO A 89 -2.50 -11.20 -21.74
C PRO A 89 -2.10 -12.37 -20.87
N ASN A 90 -2.08 -13.53 -21.51
CA ASN A 90 -1.59 -14.80 -21.00
C ASN A 90 -0.06 -14.75 -20.75
N ASP A 91 0.50 -13.69 -20.16
CA ASP A 91 1.96 -13.53 -20.09
C ASP A 91 2.47 -12.61 -18.95
N GLY A 92 1.96 -12.82 -17.75
CA GLY A 92 2.51 -12.17 -16.56
C GLY A 92 2.07 -12.96 -15.35
N VAL A 93 2.98 -13.75 -14.79
CA VAL A 93 2.72 -14.62 -13.63
C VAL A 93 2.01 -13.78 -12.56
N CYS A 94 0.71 -14.06 -12.35
CA CYS A 94 -0.11 -13.34 -11.39
C CYS A 94 0.57 -13.40 -10.02
N ASN A 95 0.70 -12.28 -9.31
CA ASN A 95 1.27 -12.27 -7.96
C ASN A 95 0.56 -13.27 -7.03
N GLU A 96 -0.75 -13.48 -7.23
CA GLU A 96 -1.53 -14.50 -6.52
C GLU A 96 -1.07 -15.93 -6.86
N PHE A 97 -0.72 -16.21 -8.12
CA PHE A 97 -0.13 -17.49 -8.51
C PHE A 97 1.23 -17.70 -7.84
N ILE A 98 2.10 -16.68 -7.81
CA ILE A 98 3.42 -16.78 -7.14
C ILE A 98 3.25 -17.08 -5.66
N ILE A 99 2.35 -16.35 -4.99
CA ILE A 99 2.08 -16.54 -3.55
C ILE A 99 1.50 -17.94 -3.31
N ASN A 100 0.56 -18.38 -4.14
CA ASN A 100 -0.06 -19.70 -4.00
C ASN A 100 0.93 -20.84 -4.23
N GLU A 101 1.80 -20.73 -5.23
CA GLU A 101 2.85 -21.71 -5.52
C GLU A 101 3.89 -21.78 -4.38
N ILE A 102 4.33 -20.64 -3.84
CA ILE A 102 5.25 -20.61 -2.69
C ILE A 102 4.62 -21.30 -1.47
N ASN A 103 3.34 -21.02 -1.20
CA ASN A 103 2.62 -21.65 -0.10
C ASN A 103 2.48 -23.17 -0.30
N GLU A 104 2.19 -23.61 -1.53
CA GLU A 104 2.10 -25.04 -1.83
C GLU A 104 3.45 -25.76 -1.71
N ARG A 105 4.56 -25.13 -2.11
CA ARG A 105 5.90 -25.67 -1.89
C ARG A 105 6.23 -25.81 -0.41
N ASN A 106 5.94 -24.77 0.38
CA ASN A 106 6.15 -24.81 1.83
C ASN A 106 5.30 -25.89 2.50
N ARG A 107 4.04 -26.04 2.07
CA ARG A 107 3.13 -27.08 2.59
C ARG A 107 3.64 -28.49 2.32
N ARG A 108 4.26 -28.71 1.15
CA ARG A 108 4.78 -30.03 0.73
C ARG A 108 6.26 -30.23 1.05
N ALA A 109 6.94 -29.26 1.66
CA ALA A 109 8.38 -29.31 1.91
C ALA A 109 8.79 -30.47 2.84
N ALA A 110 7.87 -30.92 3.70
CA ALA A 110 8.09 -32.06 4.59
C ALA A 110 7.59 -33.41 4.00
N ASN A 111 7.08 -33.42 2.76
CA ASN A 111 6.63 -34.67 2.15
C ASN A 111 7.84 -35.53 1.80
N LEU A 112 7.78 -36.80 2.18
CA LEU A 112 8.75 -37.80 1.77
C LEU A 112 8.27 -38.46 0.47
N ILE A 113 9.16 -38.51 -0.52
CA ILE A 113 8.93 -39.24 -1.79
C ILE A 113 9.76 -40.52 -1.73
N CYS A 114 9.08 -41.66 -1.78
CA CYS A 114 9.70 -42.97 -1.74
C CYS A 114 9.69 -43.58 -3.15
N TYR A 115 10.87 -43.93 -3.66
CA TYR A 115 11.03 -44.55 -4.98
C TYR A 115 11.02 -46.08 -4.89
N ASN A 116 10.68 -46.74 -5.99
CA ASN A 116 10.66 -48.20 -6.14
C ASN A 116 9.67 -48.95 -5.23
N VAL A 117 8.67 -48.24 -4.71
CA VAL A 117 7.54 -48.85 -3.99
C VAL A 117 6.53 -49.33 -5.03
N ILE A 118 6.07 -50.57 -4.90
CA ILE A 118 5.01 -51.08 -5.76
C ILE A 118 3.73 -50.31 -5.39
N GLU A 119 3.03 -49.77 -6.39
CA GLU A 119 1.77 -49.07 -6.19
C GLU A 119 0.60 -50.06 -6.04
N SER A 120 -0.41 -49.69 -5.27
CA SER A 120 -1.61 -50.52 -5.12
C SER A 120 -2.53 -50.39 -6.34
N ASP A 121 -3.04 -51.52 -6.85
CA ASP A 121 -4.04 -51.56 -7.93
C ASP A 121 -5.49 -51.27 -7.44
N SER A 122 -5.70 -51.07 -6.14
CA SER A 122 -7.03 -50.83 -5.57
C SER A 122 -7.46 -49.37 -5.71
N ASN A 123 -8.75 -49.14 -5.98
CA ASN A 123 -9.35 -47.80 -5.99
C ASN A 123 -9.90 -47.38 -4.62
N GLN A 124 -9.86 -48.24 -3.60
CA GLN A 124 -10.34 -47.93 -2.25
C GLN A 124 -9.21 -47.35 -1.38
N SER A 125 -9.45 -46.18 -0.77
CA SER A 125 -8.45 -45.46 0.05
C SER A 125 -7.84 -46.31 1.15
N ASP A 126 -8.68 -47.04 1.89
CA ASP A 126 -8.25 -47.76 3.09
C ASP A 126 -7.33 -48.94 2.74
N VAL A 127 -7.63 -49.60 1.61
CA VAL A 127 -6.82 -50.69 1.05
C VAL A 127 -5.47 -50.15 0.57
N ARG A 128 -5.44 -49.00 -0.09
CA ARG A 128 -4.20 -48.36 -0.55
C ARG A 128 -3.30 -47.96 0.61
N ILE A 129 -3.87 -47.34 1.65
CA ILE A 129 -3.12 -46.95 2.86
C ILE A 129 -2.49 -48.17 3.53
N ALA A 130 -3.26 -49.27 3.67
CA ALA A 130 -2.76 -50.50 4.26
C ALA A 130 -1.65 -51.14 3.41
N HIS A 131 -1.83 -51.18 2.09
CA HIS A 131 -0.83 -51.68 1.15
C HIS A 131 0.47 -50.87 1.20
N ASP A 132 0.39 -49.54 1.12
CA ASP A 132 1.56 -48.66 1.11
C ASP A 132 2.36 -48.79 2.41
N ARG A 133 1.67 -48.91 3.55
CA ARG A 133 2.30 -49.16 4.85
C ARG A 133 3.11 -50.46 4.84
N ASP A 134 2.53 -51.56 4.34
CA ASP A 134 3.18 -52.87 4.32
C ASP A 134 4.38 -52.91 3.35
N GLN A 135 4.20 -52.37 2.15
CA GLN A 135 5.26 -52.27 1.16
C GLN A 135 6.44 -51.43 1.68
N MET A 136 6.16 -50.29 2.32
CA MET A 136 7.20 -49.42 2.84
C MET A 136 8.01 -50.07 3.95
N ILE A 137 7.33 -50.71 4.90
CA ILE A 137 7.98 -51.44 5.99
C ILE A 137 8.85 -52.56 5.42
N THR A 138 8.31 -53.37 4.53
CA THR A 138 9.03 -54.52 3.94
C THR A 138 10.29 -54.08 3.19
N GLN A 139 10.21 -53.04 2.37
CA GLN A 139 11.36 -52.55 1.62
C GLN A 139 12.44 -51.95 2.51
N LEU A 140 12.05 -51.14 3.50
CA LEU A 140 12.99 -50.59 4.48
C LEU A 140 13.72 -51.71 5.21
N TRP A 141 13.00 -52.74 5.67
CA TRP A 141 13.61 -53.90 6.32
C TRP A 141 14.56 -54.65 5.39
N GLN A 142 14.19 -54.92 4.14
CA GLN A 142 15.06 -55.59 3.18
C GLN A 142 16.35 -54.81 2.92
N HIS A 143 16.26 -53.49 2.73
CA HIS A 143 17.43 -52.64 2.51
C HIS A 143 18.35 -52.57 3.74
N ILE A 144 17.77 -52.38 4.93
CA ILE A 144 18.52 -52.37 6.20
C ILE A 144 19.21 -53.73 6.40
N PHE A 145 18.47 -54.83 6.32
CA PHE A 145 19.01 -56.17 6.55
C PHE A 145 20.09 -56.55 5.54
N LYS A 146 19.90 -56.24 4.26
CA LYS A 146 20.91 -56.48 3.21
C LYS A 146 22.18 -55.65 3.45
N SER A 147 22.05 -54.41 3.92
CA SER A 147 23.19 -53.56 4.27
C SER A 147 23.96 -54.10 5.50
N PHE A 148 23.24 -54.52 6.54
CA PHE A 148 23.83 -55.15 7.72
C PHE A 148 24.53 -56.46 7.37
N TYR A 149 23.89 -57.34 6.60
CA TYR A 149 24.48 -58.62 6.18
C TYR A 149 25.73 -58.43 5.31
N LYS A 150 25.72 -57.47 4.38
CA LYS A 150 26.90 -57.13 3.57
C LYS A 150 28.05 -56.63 4.44
N SER A 151 27.76 -55.81 5.44
CA SER A 151 28.75 -55.30 6.39
C SER A 151 29.35 -56.41 7.26
N LEU A 152 28.53 -57.35 7.75
CA LEU A 152 28.99 -58.51 8.52
C LEU A 152 29.90 -59.43 7.68
N LYS A 153 29.50 -59.75 6.44
CA LYS A 153 30.34 -60.54 5.52
C LYS A 153 31.65 -59.84 5.14
N ALA A 154 31.65 -58.51 5.08
CA ALA A 154 32.88 -57.76 4.84
C ALA A 154 33.86 -57.84 6.02
N GLN A 155 33.35 -57.97 7.25
CA GLN A 155 34.18 -58.17 8.45
C GLN A 155 34.70 -59.61 8.57
N GLU A 156 33.92 -60.62 8.16
CA GLU A 156 34.35 -62.02 8.14
C GLU A 156 35.44 -62.29 7.08
N ASN A 157 35.40 -61.62 5.93
CA ASN A 157 36.44 -61.72 4.89
C ASN A 157 37.76 -60.99 5.24
N ILE A 158 37.90 -60.45 6.46
CA ILE A 158 39.12 -59.79 6.96
C ILE A 158 39.80 -60.64 8.06
N SER A 159 39.32 -61.84 8.40
CA SER A 159 40.04 -62.76 9.29
C SER A 159 40.95 -63.73 8.52
N TRP A 160 42.25 -63.39 8.50
CA TRP A 160 43.47 -64.16 8.17
C TRP A 160 43.42 -65.18 7.04
#